data_AF-F9S4Q3-F1
#
_entry.id   AF-F9S4Q3-F1
#
_cell.length_a   1.000
_cell.length_b   1.000
_cell.length_c   1.000
_cell.angle_alpha   90.00
_cell.angle_beta   90.00
_cell.angle_gamma   90.00
#
_symmetry.space_group_name_H-M   'P 1'
#
loop_
_entity.id
_entity.type
_entity.pdbx_description
1 polymer ?
#
loop_
_entity_poly.entity_id
_entity_poly.type
_entity_poly.pdbx_seq_one_letter_code
_entity_poly.pdbx_strand_id
1 'polypeptide(L)'
;LSVSDNKTYYRTDNQHPVLGVEYQPSESSLTEQYFQKMGLQVRYFMPTNSVAPLAFYFFGDLLNDYTNLELIGTISTMETFQKIYRPEIYNANAVAGQCYQPNLKSLDHSLTQIVYDREERSQLAIEQGKFAEEHFIKPYKVLLEHWSANFA
;
A
#
# COMPACT_ATOMS: atom_id res chain seq x y z
N LEU A 1 0.60 0.94 1.18
CA LEU A 1 -0.84 0.66 1.09
C LEU A 1 -1.22 -0.78 1.44
N SER A 2 -0.44 -1.82 1.10
CA SER A 2 -0.60 -3.18 1.66
C SER A 2 0.74 -3.69 2.18
N VAL A 3 0.72 -4.62 3.13
CA VAL A 3 1.87 -5.48 3.42
C VAL A 3 2.02 -6.59 2.38
N SER A 4 3.23 -7.14 2.28
CA SER A 4 3.59 -8.20 1.33
C SER A 4 3.50 -9.57 2.00
N ASP A 5 2.96 -10.58 1.33
CA ASP A 5 2.81 -11.95 1.85
C ASP A 5 4.13 -12.74 1.86
N ASN A 6 5.13 -12.29 1.10
CA ASN A 6 6.47 -12.86 1.10
C ASN A 6 7.38 -12.35 2.23
N LYS A 7 6.86 -11.53 3.16
CA LYS A 7 7.64 -10.96 4.28
C LYS A 7 7.05 -11.30 5.63
N THR A 8 7.90 -11.26 6.64
CA THR A 8 7.49 -11.32 8.04
C THR A 8 7.61 -9.94 8.66
N TYR A 9 6.61 -9.57 9.45
CA TYR A 9 6.51 -8.29 10.14
C TYR A 9 6.57 -8.53 11.65
N TYR A 10 7.48 -7.85 12.32
CA TYR A 10 7.70 -7.97 13.75
C TYR A 10 7.15 -6.74 14.45
N ARG A 11 6.20 -6.94 15.35
CA ARG A 11 5.65 -5.87 16.18
C ARG A 11 6.77 -5.27 17.03
N THR A 12 6.76 -3.96 17.14
CA THR A 12 7.70 -3.20 17.99
C THR A 12 6.97 -2.63 19.21
N ASP A 13 7.71 -2.01 20.11
CA ASP A 13 7.16 -1.30 21.27
C ASP A 13 6.64 0.11 20.93
N ASN A 14 6.88 0.59 19.70
CA ASN A 14 6.43 1.91 19.30
C ASN A 14 4.92 1.92 19.04
N GLN A 15 4.23 2.81 19.74
CA GLN A 15 2.78 2.97 19.66
C GLN A 15 2.42 4.45 19.44
N HIS A 16 1.78 4.72 18.31
CA HIS A 16 1.26 6.03 17.95
C HIS A 16 -0.24 6.11 18.26
N PRO A 17 -0.76 7.22 18.82
CA PRO A 17 -2.17 7.34 19.19
C PRO A 17 -3.15 7.17 18.04
N VAL A 18 -2.76 7.50 16.81
CA VAL A 18 -3.60 7.37 15.61
C VAL A 18 -3.21 6.19 14.72
N LEU A 19 -1.91 5.97 14.53
CA LEU A 19 -1.42 4.93 13.61
C LEU A 19 -1.46 3.55 14.27
N GLY A 20 -1.56 3.50 15.60
CA GLY A 20 -1.53 2.27 16.38
C GLY A 20 -0.11 1.75 16.55
N VAL A 21 0.07 0.43 16.47
CA VAL A 21 1.35 -0.20 16.79
C VAL A 21 2.21 -0.38 15.54
N GLU A 22 3.49 -0.07 15.65
CA GLU A 22 4.45 -0.23 14.56
C GLU A 22 4.92 -1.68 14.40
N TYR A 23 5.11 -2.07 13.15
CA TYR A 23 5.72 -3.31 12.72
C TYR A 23 6.95 -3.05 11.86
N GLN A 24 8.01 -3.83 12.08
CA GLN A 24 9.22 -3.79 11.27
C GLN A 24 9.23 -4.99 10.31
N PRO A 25 9.39 -4.79 8.99
CA PRO A 25 9.53 -5.90 8.05
C PRO A 25 10.89 -6.60 8.18
N SER A 26 10.95 -7.89 7.87
CA SER A 26 12.17 -8.69 7.81
C SER A 26 13.18 -8.21 6.78
N GLU A 27 12.69 -7.62 5.68
CA GLU A 27 13.50 -7.15 4.56
C GLU A 27 12.80 -6.02 3.79
N SER A 28 13.56 -5.28 2.97
CA SER A 28 13.00 -4.25 2.08
C SER A 28 12.45 -4.85 0.79
N SER A 29 11.47 -4.20 0.15
CA SER A 29 10.87 -4.66 -1.11
C SER A 29 11.32 -3.80 -2.30
N LEU A 30 11.19 -4.35 -3.51
CA LEU A 30 11.38 -3.59 -4.75
C LEU A 30 10.48 -2.36 -4.81
N THR A 31 9.23 -2.48 -4.32
CA THR A 31 8.27 -1.37 -4.24
C THR A 31 8.79 -0.25 -3.33
N GLU A 32 9.36 -0.60 -2.18
CA GLU A 32 9.97 0.37 -1.27
C GLU A 32 11.16 1.07 -1.90
N GLN A 33 12.08 0.30 -2.51
CA GLN A 33 13.24 0.86 -3.20
C GLN A 33 12.83 1.78 -4.36
N TYR A 34 11.75 1.42 -5.08
CA TYR A 34 11.20 2.23 -6.15
C TYR A 34 10.66 3.56 -5.62
N PHE A 35 9.83 3.55 -4.58
CA PHE A 35 9.30 4.78 -3.99
C PHE A 35 10.38 5.60 -3.27
N GLN A 36 11.42 4.97 -2.76
CA GLN A 36 12.58 5.65 -2.21
C GLN A 36 13.31 6.51 -3.26
N LYS A 37 13.37 6.07 -4.52
CA LYS A 37 13.89 6.91 -5.63
C LYS A 37 13.05 8.16 -5.87
N MET A 38 11.78 8.16 -5.46
CA MET A 38 10.89 9.31 -5.51
C MET A 38 10.93 10.16 -4.22
N GLY A 39 11.83 9.84 -3.27
CA GLY A 39 11.98 10.55 -2.00
C GLY A 39 11.03 10.10 -0.89
N LEU A 40 10.24 9.06 -1.11
CA LEU A 40 9.32 8.53 -0.11
C LEU A 40 10.02 7.53 0.83
N GLN A 41 9.68 7.61 2.11
CA GLN A 41 9.99 6.60 3.11
C GLN A 41 8.78 5.72 3.35
N VAL A 42 8.97 4.53 3.95
CA VAL A 42 7.87 3.66 4.37
C VAL A 42 7.97 3.30 5.84
N ARG A 43 6.83 3.25 6.53
CA ARG A 43 6.69 2.63 7.85
C ARG A 43 5.41 1.82 7.91
N TYR A 44 5.36 0.84 8.79
CA TYR A 44 4.22 -0.08 8.86
C TYR A 44 3.56 0.03 10.22
N PHE A 45 2.29 0.39 10.22
CA PHE A 45 1.53 0.56 11.45
C PHE A 45 0.21 -0.19 11.33
N MET A 46 -0.23 -0.79 12.43
CA MET A 46 -1.55 -1.40 12.56
C MET A 46 -2.42 -0.48 13.42
N PRO A 47 -3.35 0.27 12.80
CA PRO A 47 -4.30 1.11 13.52
C PRO A 47 -5.17 0.30 14.48
N THR A 48 -5.66 0.96 15.52
CA THR A 48 -6.61 0.34 16.46
C THR A 48 -7.84 -0.15 15.71
N ASN A 49 -8.30 -1.37 16.03
CA ASN A 49 -9.42 -2.08 15.39
C ASN A 49 -9.17 -2.58 13.96
N SER A 50 -7.98 -2.38 13.40
CA SER A 50 -7.55 -3.12 12.21
C SER A 50 -6.92 -4.46 12.61
N VAL A 51 -6.89 -5.40 11.66
CA VAL A 51 -6.41 -6.78 11.91
C VAL A 51 -4.99 -7.02 11.38
N ALA A 52 -4.45 -6.11 10.57
CA ALA A 52 -3.12 -6.23 9.98
C ALA A 52 -2.47 -4.84 9.76
N PRO A 53 -1.13 -4.75 9.75
CA PRO A 53 -0.43 -3.51 9.48
C PRO A 53 -0.66 -2.99 8.04
N LEU A 54 -0.76 -1.67 7.92
CA LEU A 54 -0.76 -0.92 6.66
C LEU A 54 0.63 -0.33 6.42
N ALA A 55 1.06 -0.29 5.15
CA ALA A 55 2.27 0.40 4.76
C ALA A 55 1.98 1.88 4.46
N PHE A 56 2.56 2.79 5.24
CA PHE A 56 2.44 4.24 5.09
C PHE A 56 3.67 4.75 4.33
N TYR A 57 3.45 5.25 3.11
CA TYR A 57 4.49 5.94 2.34
C TYR A 57 4.35 7.44 2.58
N PHE A 58 5.44 8.11 2.91
CA PHE A 58 5.41 9.51 3.36
C PHE A 58 6.69 10.27 2.98
N PHE A 59 6.59 11.59 3.01
CA PHE A 59 7.73 12.51 2.96
C PHE A 59 7.99 13.05 4.37
N GLY A 60 9.23 13.44 4.66
CA GLY A 60 9.57 14.03 5.96
C GLY A 60 9.48 13.01 7.10
N ASP A 61 8.81 13.39 8.18
CA ASP A 61 8.60 12.58 9.39
C ASP A 61 7.11 12.23 9.58
N LEU A 62 6.76 10.96 9.35
CA LEU A 62 5.40 10.44 9.49
C LEU A 62 4.74 10.76 10.84
N LEU A 63 5.52 10.80 11.92
CA LEU A 63 4.97 10.94 13.28
C LEU A 63 4.73 12.38 13.69
N ASN A 64 5.40 13.33 13.03
CA ASN A 64 5.45 14.72 13.47
C ASN A 64 4.91 15.70 12.42
N ASP A 65 5.01 15.37 11.14
CA ASP A 65 4.67 16.29 10.05
C ASP A 65 3.21 16.19 9.58
N TYR A 66 2.46 15.19 10.07
CA TYR A 66 1.07 14.94 9.68
C TYR A 66 0.12 15.14 10.85
N THR A 67 -0.98 15.83 10.61
CA THR A 67 -2.03 16.02 11.61
C THR A 67 -2.82 14.74 11.85
N ASN A 68 -3.40 14.62 13.04
CA ASN A 68 -4.29 13.50 13.36
C ASN A 68 -5.42 13.33 12.35
N LEU A 69 -5.97 14.43 11.82
CA LEU A 69 -7.07 14.35 10.85
C LEU A 69 -6.62 13.79 9.49
N GLU A 70 -5.44 14.18 9.00
CA GLU A 70 -4.85 13.64 7.77
C GLU A 70 -4.58 12.14 7.91
N LEU A 71 -4.04 11.72 9.06
CA LEU A 71 -3.77 10.32 9.34
C LEU A 71 -5.07 9.51 9.45
N ILE A 72 -6.07 10.00 10.19
CA ILE A 72 -7.38 9.33 10.33
C ILE A 72 -8.06 9.20 8.95
N GLY A 73 -8.12 10.29 8.17
CA GLY A 73 -8.73 10.26 6.84
C GLY A 73 -8.06 9.26 5.90
N THR A 74 -6.73 9.21 5.93
CA THR A 74 -5.94 8.21 5.19
C THR A 74 -6.27 6.79 5.65
N ILE A 75 -6.26 6.52 6.97
CA ILE A 75 -6.57 5.20 7.53
C ILE A 75 -7.98 4.78 7.15
N SER A 76 -9.00 5.62 7.35
CA SER A 76 -10.40 5.28 7.06
C SER A 76 -10.61 4.91 5.59
N THR A 77 -9.97 5.64 4.67
CA THR A 77 -10.09 5.34 3.23
C THR A 77 -9.35 4.05 2.88
N MET A 78 -8.12 3.90 3.37
CA MET A 78 -7.26 2.77 3.00
C MET A 78 -7.72 1.46 3.64
N GLU A 79 -8.21 1.47 4.88
CA GLU A 79 -8.71 0.28 5.54
C GLU A 79 -9.94 -0.28 4.82
N THR A 80 -10.91 0.58 4.47
CA THR A 80 -12.10 0.16 3.70
C THR A 80 -11.69 -0.39 2.34
N PHE A 81 -10.82 0.30 1.61
CA PHE A 81 -10.33 -0.18 0.31
C PHE A 81 -9.64 -1.54 0.45
N GLN A 82 -8.80 -1.73 1.48
CA GLN A 82 -8.07 -2.97 1.66
C GLN A 82 -8.94 -4.15 2.09
N LYS A 83 -9.99 -3.92 2.90
CA LYS A 83 -10.99 -4.96 3.21
C LYS A 83 -11.67 -5.49 1.95
N ILE A 84 -11.83 -4.65 0.92
CA ILE A 84 -12.41 -5.03 -0.38
C ILE A 84 -11.33 -5.68 -1.28
N TYR A 85 -10.13 -5.10 -1.33
CA TYR A 85 -9.08 -5.48 -2.28
C TYR A 85 -8.25 -6.70 -1.86
N ARG A 86 -8.01 -6.86 -0.56
CA ARG A 86 -7.20 -7.91 0.07
C ARG A 86 -7.86 -8.39 1.38
N PRO A 87 -9.09 -8.92 1.32
CA PRO A 87 -9.80 -9.39 2.50
C PRO A 87 -9.03 -10.47 3.27
N GLU A 88 -8.20 -11.27 2.58
CA GLU A 88 -7.38 -12.34 3.17
C GLU A 88 -6.39 -11.82 4.22
N ILE A 89 -6.03 -10.54 4.13
CA ILE A 89 -5.11 -9.85 5.05
C ILE A 89 -5.89 -8.90 5.96
N TYR A 90 -6.76 -8.06 5.38
CA TYR A 90 -7.32 -6.89 6.08
C TYR A 90 -8.76 -7.08 6.57
N ASN A 91 -9.40 -8.18 6.19
CA ASN A 91 -10.67 -8.64 6.73
C ASN A 91 -10.55 -10.07 7.27
N ALA A 92 -9.34 -10.45 7.68
CA ALA A 92 -9.04 -11.72 8.33
C ALA A 92 -9.74 -11.79 9.70
N ASN A 93 -10.12 -13.00 10.12
CA ASN A 93 -10.76 -13.19 11.42
C ASN A 93 -9.74 -13.26 12.58
N ALA A 94 -8.45 -13.27 12.25
CA ALA A 94 -7.35 -13.24 13.20
C ALA A 94 -6.57 -11.91 13.11
N VAL A 95 -6.20 -11.37 14.27
CA VAL A 95 -5.38 -10.15 14.38
C VAL A 95 -3.90 -10.50 14.30
N ALA A 96 -3.11 -9.68 13.61
CA ALA A 96 -1.67 -9.79 13.53
C ALA A 96 -1.02 -9.83 14.94
N GLY A 97 -0.26 -10.88 15.19
CA GLY A 97 0.45 -11.09 16.47
C GLY A 97 1.77 -10.32 16.56
N GLN A 98 2.65 -10.79 17.46
CA GLN A 98 4.02 -10.25 17.60
C GLN A 98 4.89 -10.50 16.36
N CYS A 99 4.68 -11.63 15.70
CA CYS A 99 5.28 -12.00 14.43
C CYS A 99 4.13 -12.29 13.47
N TYR A 100 4.11 -11.60 12.34
CA TYR A 100 3.00 -11.66 11.39
C TYR A 100 3.52 -11.83 9.97
N GLN A 101 3.09 -12.91 9.31
CA GLN A 101 3.31 -13.11 7.88
C GLN A 101 1.94 -13.15 7.19
N PRO A 102 1.65 -12.20 6.28
CA PRO A 102 0.38 -12.21 5.55
C PRO A 102 0.27 -13.45 4.66
N ASN A 103 -0.95 -13.92 4.41
CA ASN A 103 -1.20 -15.06 3.54
C ASN A 103 -2.39 -14.79 2.62
N LEU A 104 -2.10 -14.54 1.34
CA LEU A 104 -3.12 -14.29 0.30
C LEU A 104 -3.97 -15.51 -0.06
N LYS A 105 -3.67 -16.69 0.50
CA LYS A 105 -4.45 -17.92 0.32
C LYS A 105 -5.21 -18.29 1.60
N SER A 106 -5.18 -17.46 2.64
CA SER A 106 -5.92 -17.71 3.87
C SER A 106 -7.42 -17.75 3.57
N LEU A 107 -8.10 -18.83 3.97
CA LEU A 107 -9.56 -18.95 3.87
C LEU A 107 -10.28 -18.37 5.11
N ASP A 108 -9.53 -18.04 6.16
CA ASP A 108 -10.06 -17.51 7.41
C ASP A 108 -10.19 -15.98 7.36
N HIS A 109 -11.10 -15.53 6.49
CA HIS A 109 -11.43 -14.12 6.33
C HIS A 109 -12.91 -13.96 5.98
N SER A 110 -13.41 -12.75 6.17
CA SER A 110 -14.76 -12.37 5.78
C SER A 110 -14.73 -11.62 4.45
N LEU A 111 -15.72 -11.83 3.59
CA LEU A 111 -15.90 -11.04 2.38
C LEU A 111 -16.85 -9.86 2.66
N THR A 112 -16.63 -8.75 1.97
CA THR A 112 -17.59 -7.64 1.95
C THR A 112 -18.71 -7.93 0.95
N GLN A 113 -19.82 -7.19 1.03
CA GLN A 113 -20.87 -7.22 -0.01
C GLN A 113 -20.48 -6.46 -1.29
N ILE A 114 -19.30 -5.84 -1.31
CA ILE A 114 -18.76 -5.09 -2.45
C ILE A 114 -17.85 -6.02 -3.24
N VAL A 115 -18.18 -6.22 -4.51
CA VAL A 115 -17.37 -7.03 -5.43
C VAL A 115 -16.33 -6.13 -6.08
N TYR A 116 -15.05 -6.50 -5.95
CA TYR A 116 -13.97 -5.87 -6.70
C TYR A 116 -13.71 -6.65 -7.99
N ASP A 117 -14.24 -6.14 -9.10
CA ASP A 117 -14.09 -6.79 -10.41
C ASP A 117 -12.64 -6.69 -10.91
N ARG A 118 -11.89 -7.78 -10.75
CA ARG A 118 -10.50 -7.86 -11.16
C ARG A 118 -10.35 -8.02 -12.67
N GLU A 119 -11.34 -8.59 -13.35
CA GLU A 119 -11.33 -8.77 -14.80
C GLU A 119 -11.52 -7.42 -15.49
N GLU A 120 -12.56 -6.69 -15.11
CA GLU A 120 -12.81 -5.33 -15.62
C GLU A 120 -11.62 -4.41 -15.32
N ARG A 121 -11.09 -4.41 -14.08
CA ARG A 121 -9.87 -3.64 -13.74
C ARG A 121 -8.70 -3.98 -14.67
N SER A 122 -8.54 -5.24 -15.05
CA SER A 122 -7.46 -5.67 -15.94
C SER A 122 -7.68 -5.20 -17.38
N GLN A 123 -8.91 -5.27 -17.87
CA GLN A 123 -9.27 -4.77 -19.19
C GLN A 123 -9.06 -3.25 -19.29
N LEU A 124 -9.57 -2.50 -18.31
CA LEU A 124 -9.40 -1.05 -18.23
C LEU A 124 -7.92 -0.64 -18.16
N ALA A 125 -7.09 -1.37 -17.40
CA ALA A 125 -5.65 -1.08 -17.35
C ALA A 125 -4.97 -1.24 -18.72
N ILE A 126 -5.36 -2.25 -19.51
CA ILE A 126 -4.85 -2.46 -20.86
C ILE A 126 -5.31 -1.33 -21.79
N GLU A 127 -6.59 -0.97 -21.73
CA GLU A 127 -7.16 0.12 -22.54
C GLU A 127 -6.51 1.47 -22.22
N GLN A 128 -6.36 1.79 -20.94
CA GLN A 128 -5.63 2.99 -20.49
C GLN A 128 -4.18 3.00 -20.98
N GLY A 129 -3.50 1.85 -20.92
CA GLY A 129 -2.15 1.70 -21.44
C GLY A 129 -2.06 1.98 -22.94
N LYS A 130 -2.97 1.41 -23.74
CA LYS A 130 -3.04 1.66 -25.19
C LYS A 130 -3.39 3.12 -25.51
N PHE A 131 -4.35 3.69 -24.79
CA PHE A 131 -4.75 5.09 -24.95
C PHE A 131 -3.58 6.04 -24.66
N ALA A 132 -2.86 5.81 -23.55
CA ALA A 132 -1.67 6.58 -23.22
C ALA A 132 -0.56 6.36 -24.26
N GLU A 133 -0.37 5.14 -24.75
CA GLU A 133 0.59 4.86 -25.82
C GLU A 133 0.28 5.64 -27.09
N GLU A 134 -0.97 5.62 -27.55
CA GLU A 134 -1.40 6.23 -28.82
C GLU A 134 -1.43 7.77 -28.75
N HIS A 135 -1.95 8.33 -27.67
CA HIS A 135 -2.23 9.76 -27.59
C HIS A 135 -1.17 10.57 -26.84
N PHE A 136 -0.31 9.91 -26.05
CA PHE A 136 0.72 10.59 -25.26
C PHE A 136 2.13 10.09 -25.61
N ILE A 137 2.40 8.79 -25.52
CA ILE A 137 3.77 8.28 -25.71
C ILE A 137 4.20 8.40 -27.17
N LYS A 138 3.45 7.89 -28.14
CA LYS A 138 3.83 7.92 -29.57
C LYS A 138 3.97 9.34 -30.13
N PRO A 139 3.02 10.27 -29.92
CA PRO A 139 3.11 11.61 -30.51
C PRO A 139 4.25 12.44 -29.92
N TYR A 140 4.59 12.22 -28.66
CA TYR A 140 5.61 12.99 -27.94
C TYR A 140 6.89 12.20 -27.62
N LYS A 141 7.09 11.03 -28.24
CA LYS A 141 8.18 10.10 -27.91
C LYS A 141 9.55 10.78 -27.84
N VAL A 142 9.92 11.52 -28.90
CA VAL A 142 11.22 12.20 -28.98
C VAL A 142 11.39 13.22 -27.86
N LEU A 143 10.33 13.99 -27.55
CA LEU A 143 10.35 14.97 -26.47
C LEU A 143 10.50 14.29 -25.10
N LEU A 144 9.75 13.21 -24.86
CA LEU A 144 9.82 12.44 -23.62
C LEU A 144 11.19 11.78 -23.43
N GLU A 145 11.79 11.24 -24.50
CA GLU A 145 13.14 10.68 -24.48
C GLU A 145 14.18 11.75 -24.16
N HIS A 146 14.13 12.91 -24.81
CA HIS A 146 15.04 14.00 -24.52
C HIS A 146 14.87 14.56 -23.11
N TRP A 147 13.63 14.71 -22.64
CA TRP A 147 13.32 15.18 -21.30
C TRP A 147 13.85 14.22 -20.22
N SER A 148 13.55 12.92 -20.34
CA SER A 148 13.93 11.90 -19.35
C SER A 148 15.44 11.64 -19.28
N ALA A 149 16.18 11.87 -20.36
CA ALA A 149 17.65 11.80 -20.37
C ALA A 149 18.31 12.76 -19.36
N ASN A 150 17.62 13.82 -18.91
CA ASN A 150 18.14 14.77 -17.92
C ASN A 150 18.02 14.26 -16.46
N PHE A 151 17.33 13.14 -16.24
CA PHE A 151 17.08 12.57 -14.92
C PHE A 151 17.65 11.14 -14.77
N ALA A 152 18.44 10.70 -15.76
CA ALA A 152 19.10 9.39 -15.79
C ALA A 152 20.44 9.40 -15.05
#